data_AF-A0A1G1D6S4-F1
#
_entry.id   AF-A0A1G1D6S4-F1
#
_cell.length_a   1.000
_cell.length_b   1.000
_cell.length_c   1.000
_cell.angle_alpha   90.00
_cell.angle_beta   90.00
_cell.angle_gamma   90.00
#
_symmetry.space_group_name_H-M   'P 1'
#
loop_
_entity.id
_entity.type
_entity.pdbx_description
1 polymer ?
#
loop_
_entity_poly.entity_id
_entity_poly.type
_entity_poly.pdbx_seq_one_letter_code
_entity_poly.pdbx_strand_id
1 'polypeptide(L)'
;MGEQLHKRLSGEQVKMILDRYIKKELRSEQAMNLLGLKRSQFFELVNKYRETPDGFTIEYSRKWSNRKIDERIEKNIIKELKIEKGLIDDPAMTIRFYNYSYIQDQLRRKHKQEVSLPTIIGRAKKGVFTYQDLKRQFMTMR
;
A
#
# COMPACT_ATOMS: atom_id res chain seq x y z
N MET A 1 21.16 -4.96 -4.62
CA MET A 1 19.72 -5.27 -4.55
C MET A 1 19.32 -5.92 -5.86
N GLY A 2 18.94 -7.20 -5.87
CA GLY A 2 18.60 -7.92 -7.09
C GLY A 2 17.23 -7.50 -7.62
N GLU A 3 17.14 -7.18 -8.91
CA GLU A 3 15.88 -6.92 -9.58
C GLU A 3 14.94 -8.12 -9.46
N GLN A 4 13.67 -7.85 -9.17
CA GLN A 4 12.68 -8.88 -8.97
C GLN A 4 12.37 -9.57 -10.30
N LEU A 5 12.38 -10.90 -10.34
CA LEU A 5 12.17 -11.70 -11.55
C LEU A 5 10.94 -11.30 -12.36
N HIS A 6 9.82 -11.02 -11.67
CA HIS A 6 8.56 -10.61 -12.29
C HIS A 6 8.63 -9.24 -12.99
N LYS A 7 9.70 -8.45 -12.80
CA LYS A 7 9.93 -7.20 -13.52
C LYS A 7 10.77 -7.38 -14.78
N ARG A 8 11.55 -8.46 -14.87
CA ARG A 8 12.49 -8.72 -15.98
C ARG A 8 11.96 -9.74 -16.98
N LEU A 9 11.20 -10.72 -16.50
CA LEU A 9 10.74 -11.85 -17.31
C LEU A 9 9.24 -12.06 -17.10
N SER A 10 8.53 -12.30 -18.21
CA SER A 10 7.13 -12.73 -18.16
C SER A 10 7.04 -14.15 -17.58
N GLY A 11 5.91 -14.47 -16.93
CA GLY A 11 5.68 -15.81 -16.38
C GLY A 11 5.83 -16.92 -17.43
N GLU A 12 5.44 -16.66 -18.67
CA GLU A 12 5.59 -17.58 -19.81
C GLU A 12 7.05 -17.86 -20.17
N GLN A 13 7.90 -16.82 -20.19
CA GLN A 13 9.33 -16.96 -20.49
C GLN A 13 10.01 -17.83 -19.44
N VAL A 14 9.63 -17.67 -18.18
CA VAL A 14 10.18 -18.50 -17.10
C VAL A 14 9.69 -19.94 -17.18
N LYS A 15 8.40 -20.17 -17.51
CA LYS A 15 7.89 -21.53 -17.76
C LYS A 15 8.67 -22.21 -18.88
N MET A 16 8.93 -21.51 -19.98
CA MET A 16 9.67 -22.07 -21.12
C MET A 16 11.11 -22.46 -20.74
N ILE A 17 11.80 -21.63 -19.95
CA ILE A 17 13.17 -21.95 -19.49
C ILE A 17 13.16 -23.15 -18.54
N LEU A 18 12.19 -23.24 -17.64
CA LEU A 18 12.06 -24.36 -16.70
C LEU A 18 11.69 -25.67 -17.41
N ASP A 19 10.80 -25.62 -18.41
CA ASP A 19 10.41 -26.79 -19.21
C ASP A 19 11.60 -27.36 -19.99
N ARG A 20 12.37 -26.50 -20.67
CA ARG A 20 13.59 -26.94 -21.37
C ARG A 20 14.65 -27.50 -20.43
N TYR A 21 14.75 -26.97 -19.20
CA TYR A 21 15.62 -27.55 -18.17
C TYR A 21 15.16 -28.96 -17.74
N ILE A 22 13.85 -29.16 -17.56
CA ILE A 22 13.27 -30.47 -17.19
C ILE A 22 13.45 -31.49 -18.32
N LYS A 23 13.29 -31.05 -19.57
CA LYS A 23 13.57 -31.85 -20.78
C LYS A 23 15.05 -32.14 -21.01
N LYS A 24 15.95 -31.64 -20.14
CA LYS A 24 17.42 -31.76 -20.22
C LYS A 24 18.03 -31.14 -21.48
N GLU A 25 17.31 -30.26 -22.15
CA GLU A 25 17.80 -29.50 -23.32
C GLU A 25 18.72 -28.34 -22.90
N LEU A 26 18.62 -27.90 -21.64
CA LEU A 26 19.39 -26.81 -21.07
C LEU A 26 20.17 -27.26 -19.82
N ARG A 27 21.45 -26.87 -19.76
CA ARG A 27 22.26 -27.02 -18.53
C ARG A 27 21.74 -26.10 -17.43
N SER A 28 21.87 -26.52 -16.17
CA SER A 28 21.47 -25.70 -15.00
C SER A 28 22.14 -24.33 -15.00
N GLU A 29 23.41 -24.24 -15.36
CA GLU A 29 24.15 -22.96 -15.45
C GLU A 29 23.56 -21.99 -16.46
N GLN A 30 23.16 -22.52 -17.62
CA GLN A 30 22.54 -21.72 -18.69
C GLN A 30 21.16 -21.22 -18.25
N ALA A 31 20.35 -22.10 -17.65
CA ALA A 31 19.04 -21.73 -17.12
C ALA A 31 19.15 -20.69 -15.98
N MET A 32 20.14 -20.81 -15.09
CA MET A 32 20.39 -19.84 -14.03
C MET A 32 20.79 -18.46 -14.59
N ASN A 33 21.65 -18.42 -15.61
CA ASN A 33 22.06 -17.18 -16.26
C ASN A 33 20.90 -16.49 -16.99
N LEU A 34 20.09 -17.25 -17.72
CA LEU A 34 18.91 -16.73 -18.41
C LEU A 34 17.87 -16.16 -17.44
N LEU A 35 17.68 -16.81 -16.28
CA LEU A 35 16.77 -16.34 -15.24
C LEU A 35 17.39 -15.26 -14.34
N GLY A 36 18.71 -15.08 -14.36
CA GLY A 36 19.43 -14.18 -13.44
C GLY A 36 19.29 -14.59 -11.97
N LEU A 37 19.15 -15.90 -11.70
CA LEU A 37 18.92 -16.45 -10.37
C LEU A 37 20.18 -17.04 -9.74
N LYS A 38 20.28 -16.94 -8.42
CA LYS A 38 21.27 -17.71 -7.66
C LYS A 38 20.84 -19.17 -7.58
N ARG A 39 21.82 -20.06 -7.36
CA ARG A 39 21.64 -21.52 -7.30
C ARG A 39 20.48 -21.96 -6.40
N SER A 40 20.40 -21.43 -5.17
CA SER A 40 19.31 -21.76 -4.23
C SER A 40 17.92 -21.39 -4.77
N GLN A 41 17.78 -20.15 -5.25
CA GLN A 41 16.53 -19.63 -5.80
C GLN A 41 16.09 -20.40 -7.04
N PHE A 42 17.03 -20.80 -7.89
CA PHE A 42 16.76 -21.60 -9.07
C PHE A 42 16.18 -22.97 -8.70
N PHE A 43 16.80 -23.70 -7.77
CA PHE A 43 16.30 -25.02 -7.36
C PHE A 43 14.97 -24.95 -6.61
N GLU A 44 14.74 -23.92 -5.79
CA GLU A 44 13.43 -23.66 -5.20
C GLU A 44 12.35 -23.43 -6.27
N LEU A 45 12.68 -22.67 -7.31
CA LEU A 45 11.77 -22.38 -8.41
C LEU A 45 11.45 -23.64 -9.22
N VAL A 46 12.47 -24.46 -9.51
CA VAL A 46 12.31 -25.76 -10.17
C VAL A 46 11.43 -26.70 -9.35
N ASN A 47 11.62 -26.77 -8.04
CA ASN A 47 10.80 -27.61 -7.17
C ASN A 47 9.33 -27.17 -7.18
N LYS A 48 9.07 -25.86 -7.06
CA LYS A 48 7.69 -25.32 -7.19
C LYS A 48 7.05 -25.63 -8.53
N TYR A 49 7.83 -25.55 -9.62
CA TYR A 49 7.33 -25.88 -10.95
C TYR A 49 7.04 -27.38 -11.12
N ARG A 50 7.82 -28.26 -10.48
CA ARG A 50 7.56 -29.72 -10.47
C ARG A 50 6.31 -30.09 -9.68
N GLU A 51 6.03 -29.41 -8.57
CA GLU A 51 4.86 -29.67 -7.73
C GLU A 51 3.55 -29.23 -8.39
N THR A 52 3.55 -28.14 -9.16
CA THR A 52 2.33 -27.64 -9.81
C THR A 52 2.65 -26.96 -11.16
N PRO A 53 2.83 -27.73 -12.24
CA PRO A 53 3.17 -27.19 -13.56
C PRO A 53 2.09 -26.27 -14.13
N ASP A 54 0.82 -26.68 -14.04
CA ASP A 54 -0.32 -25.97 -14.63
C ASP A 54 -0.65 -24.66 -13.92
N GLY A 55 -0.53 -24.64 -12.58
CA GLY A 55 -0.81 -23.49 -11.72
C GLY A 55 0.36 -22.54 -11.51
N PHE A 56 1.56 -22.86 -12.02
CA PHE A 56 2.75 -22.06 -11.76
C PHE A 56 2.60 -20.63 -12.30
N THR A 57 2.73 -19.64 -11.42
CA THR A 57 2.62 -18.23 -11.76
C THR A 57 3.66 -17.43 -10.97
N ILE A 58 4.42 -16.58 -11.66
CA ILE A 58 5.45 -15.71 -11.04
C ILE A 58 4.92 -14.30 -10.78
N GLU A 59 3.73 -14.00 -11.30
CA GLU A 59 3.08 -12.71 -11.08
C GLU A 59 2.92 -12.44 -9.59
N TYR A 60 3.61 -11.41 -9.14
CA TYR A 60 3.50 -10.93 -7.78
C TYR A 60 2.19 -10.13 -7.64
N SER A 61 1.10 -10.81 -7.30
CA SER A 61 -0.16 -10.15 -6.95
C SER A 61 -0.22 -9.92 -5.43
N ARG A 62 0.01 -8.67 -5.00
CA ARG A 62 -0.18 -8.31 -3.59
C ARG A 62 -1.69 -8.18 -3.32
N LYS A 63 -2.32 -9.26 -2.85
CA LYS A 63 -3.78 -9.32 -2.59
C LYS A 63 -4.28 -8.28 -1.58
N TRP A 64 -3.44 -7.87 -0.63
CA TRP A 64 -3.84 -6.93 0.41
C TRP A 64 -2.77 -5.85 0.62
N SER A 65 -3.17 -4.58 0.56
CA SER A 65 -2.30 -3.50 1.01
C SER A 65 -2.40 -3.42 2.53
N ASN A 66 -1.44 -4.01 3.25
CA ASN A 66 -1.31 -3.90 4.72
C ASN A 66 -1.19 -2.45 5.22
N ARG A 67 -1.05 -1.46 4.31
CA ARG A 67 -1.01 -0.04 4.63
C ARG A 67 -2.38 0.65 4.54
N LYS A 68 -3.44 -0.08 4.20
CA LYS A 68 -4.79 0.47 4.18
C LYS A 68 -5.39 0.36 5.59
N ILE A 69 -5.87 1.49 6.06
CA ILE A 69 -6.69 1.55 7.27
C ILE A 69 -8.03 0.91 6.93
N ASP A 70 -8.63 0.25 7.91
CA ASP A 70 -9.97 -0.29 7.77
C ASP A 70 -10.97 0.80 7.32
N GLU A 71 -11.84 0.44 6.38
CA GLU A 71 -12.79 1.38 5.77
C GLU A 71 -13.73 2.01 6.81
N ARG A 72 -14.06 1.28 7.88
CA ARG A 72 -14.88 1.78 8.99
C ARG A 72 -14.16 2.89 9.76
N ILE A 73 -12.87 2.71 10.03
CA ILE A 73 -12.04 3.73 10.69
C ILE A 73 -11.95 4.96 9.80
N GLU A 74 -11.76 4.78 8.49
CA GLU A 74 -11.70 5.89 7.52
C GLU A 74 -13.00 6.70 7.48
N LYS A 75 -14.16 6.03 7.45
CA LYS A 75 -15.47 6.70 7.50
C LYS A 75 -15.67 7.50 8.79
N ASN A 76 -15.28 6.95 9.93
CA ASN A 76 -15.40 7.64 11.23
C ASN A 76 -14.48 8.87 11.31
N ILE A 77 -13.23 8.76 10.84
CA ILE A 77 -12.29 9.89 10.78
C ILE A 77 -12.89 11.03 9.93
N ILE A 78 -13.42 10.71 8.75
CA ILE A 78 -14.02 11.71 7.85
C ILE A 78 -15.27 12.35 8.49
N LYS A 79 -16.09 11.56 9.19
CA LYS A 79 -17.29 12.07 9.86
C LYS A 79 -16.95 13.10 10.93
N GLU A 80 -16.05 12.77 11.85
CA GLU A 80 -15.66 13.71 12.93
C GLU A 80 -14.92 14.93 12.36
N LEU A 81 -14.10 14.78 11.31
CA LEU A 81 -13.49 15.92 10.62
C LEU A 81 -14.52 16.87 10.00
N LYS A 82 -15.63 16.36 9.45
CA LYS A 82 -16.69 17.22 8.88
C LYS A 82 -17.44 17.98 9.95
N ILE A 83 -17.65 17.38 11.13
CA ILE A 83 -18.29 18.06 12.27
C ILE A 83 -17.41 19.22 12.72
N GLU A 84 -16.12 18.96 12.92
CA GLU A 84 -15.14 20.00 13.28
C GLU A 84 -15.09 21.12 12.23
N LYS A 85 -15.15 20.77 10.94
CA LYS A 85 -15.23 21.75 9.86
C LYS A 85 -16.44 22.67 9.97
N GLY A 86 -17.62 22.11 10.27
CA GLY A 86 -18.84 22.89 10.44
C GLY A 86 -18.74 23.90 11.58
N LEU A 87 -18.01 23.60 12.65
CA LEU A 87 -17.76 24.53 13.75
C LEU A 87 -16.80 25.66 13.36
N ILE A 88 -15.86 25.39 12.45
CA ILE A 88 -14.90 26.39 11.95
C ILE A 88 -15.55 27.30 10.91
N ASP A 89 -16.44 26.76 10.09
CA ASP A 89 -17.13 27.51 9.05
C ASP A 89 -18.26 28.40 9.63
N ASP A 90 -18.69 28.16 10.88
CA ASP A 90 -19.70 28.96 11.57
C ASP A 90 -19.13 30.34 12.01
N PRO A 91 -19.65 31.47 11.46
CA PRO A 91 -19.18 32.81 11.83
C PRO A 91 -19.44 33.19 13.29
N ALA A 92 -20.37 32.49 13.98
CA ALA A 92 -20.67 32.72 15.40
C ALA A 92 -19.61 32.10 16.32
N MET A 93 -18.82 31.14 15.81
CA MET A 93 -17.77 30.47 16.55
C MET A 93 -16.42 31.16 16.35
N THR A 94 -15.64 31.27 17.43
CA THR A 94 -14.28 31.87 17.38
C THR A 94 -13.21 30.88 16.93
N ILE A 95 -13.57 29.60 16.76
CA ILE A 95 -12.65 28.51 16.42
C ILE A 95 -12.34 28.59 14.93
N ARG A 96 -11.05 28.78 14.60
CA ARG A 96 -10.57 28.90 13.20
C ARG A 96 -9.74 27.71 12.71
N PHE A 97 -9.47 26.76 13.58
CA PHE A 97 -8.53 25.66 13.35
C PHE A 97 -9.10 24.35 13.85
N TYR A 98 -8.69 23.25 13.22
CA TYR A 98 -9.09 21.91 13.62
C TYR A 98 -8.40 21.50 14.90
N ASN A 99 -9.17 21.00 15.87
CA ASN A 99 -8.62 20.34 17.03
C ASN A 99 -8.48 18.82 16.78
N TYR A 100 -7.32 18.42 16.23
CA TYR A 100 -7.06 17.01 15.94
C TYR A 100 -6.98 16.11 17.18
N SER A 101 -6.55 16.66 18.32
CA SER A 101 -6.55 15.95 19.60
C SER A 101 -7.98 15.65 20.06
N TYR A 102 -8.89 16.61 19.91
CA TYR A 102 -10.31 16.39 20.20
C TYR A 102 -10.90 15.31 19.29
N ILE A 103 -10.63 15.33 17.99
CA ILE A 103 -11.09 14.31 17.05
C ILE A 103 -10.53 12.93 17.42
N GLN A 104 -9.26 12.84 17.83
CA GLN A 104 -8.65 11.60 18.29
C GLN A 104 -9.38 11.05 19.52
N ASP A 105 -9.70 11.90 20.48
CA ASP A 105 -10.48 11.52 21.66
C ASP A 105 -11.90 11.07 21.30
N GLN A 106 -12.56 11.73 20.34
CA GLN A 106 -13.87 11.30 19.87
C GLN A 106 -13.82 9.92 19.22
N LEU A 107 -12.81 9.65 18.39
CA LEU A 107 -12.61 8.33 17.77
C LEU A 107 -12.37 7.24 18.83
N ARG A 108 -11.59 7.56 19.87
CA ARG A 108 -11.34 6.64 20.99
C ARG A 108 -12.61 6.39 21.81
N ARG A 109 -13.37 7.44 22.15
CA ARG A 109 -14.52 7.36 23.06
C ARG A 109 -15.79 6.82 22.38
N LYS A 110 -16.16 7.36 21.21
CA LYS A 110 -17.38 6.98 20.49
C LYS A 110 -17.22 5.70 19.69
N HIS A 111 -16.07 5.54 19.04
CA HIS A 111 -15.86 4.47 18.08
C HIS A 111 -14.97 3.34 18.60
N LYS A 112 -14.35 3.50 19.79
CA LYS A 112 -13.36 2.57 20.37
C LYS A 112 -12.21 2.28 19.40
N GLN A 113 -11.83 3.28 18.61
CA GLN A 113 -10.81 3.18 17.59
C GLN A 113 -9.59 4.00 18.00
N GLU A 114 -8.45 3.34 18.16
CA GLU A 114 -7.18 4.00 18.44
C GLU A 114 -6.49 4.34 17.14
N VAL A 115 -6.50 5.63 16.81
CA VAL A 115 -5.89 6.17 15.59
C VAL A 115 -4.83 7.18 15.99
N SER A 116 -3.67 7.13 15.34
CA SER A 116 -2.60 8.11 15.60
C SER A 116 -2.95 9.49 15.02
N LEU A 117 -2.50 10.57 15.68
CA LEU A 117 -2.67 11.94 15.16
C LEU A 117 -2.14 12.13 13.73
N PRO A 118 -0.93 11.62 13.35
CA PRO A 118 -0.44 11.74 11.98
C PRO A 118 -1.38 11.12 10.96
N THR A 119 -2.08 10.05 11.34
CA THR A 119 -3.09 9.43 10.49
C THR A 119 -4.28 10.35 10.27
N ILE A 120 -4.84 10.93 11.33
CA ILE A 120 -5.98 11.86 11.25
C ILE A 120 -5.62 13.08 10.41
N ILE A 121 -4.46 13.69 10.67
CA ILE A 121 -3.94 14.85 9.92
C ILE A 121 -3.73 14.48 8.45
N GLY A 122 -3.14 13.30 8.18
CA GLY A 122 -2.93 12.81 6.82
C GLY A 122 -4.25 12.60 6.07
N ARG A 123 -5.32 12.18 6.75
CA ARG A 123 -6.66 12.03 6.16
C ARG A 123 -7.36 13.38 5.96
N ALA A 124 -7.25 14.31 6.90
CA ALA A 124 -7.77 15.66 6.73
C ALA A 124 -7.19 16.33 5.47
N LYS A 125 -5.87 16.26 5.30
CA LYS A 125 -5.15 16.80 4.13
C LYS A 125 -5.53 16.14 2.80
N LYS A 126 -6.01 14.90 2.81
CA LYS A 126 -6.38 14.15 1.59
C LYS A 126 -7.86 14.20 1.26
N GLY A 127 -8.73 14.27 2.27
CA GLY A 127 -10.17 14.05 2.11
C GLY A 127 -11.06 15.28 2.33
N VAL A 128 -10.61 16.29 3.07
CA VAL A 128 -11.46 17.42 3.50
C VAL A 128 -11.00 18.77 2.94
N PHE A 129 -9.73 18.86 2.55
CA PHE A 129 -9.13 20.06 2.00
C PHE A 129 -8.59 19.79 0.60
N THR A 130 -8.91 20.69 -0.32
CA THR A 130 -8.12 20.80 -1.55
C THR A 130 -6.85 21.60 -1.23
N TYR A 131 -5.79 21.39 -2.00
CA TYR A 131 -4.47 22.00 -1.76
C TYR A 131 -4.50 23.55 -1.69
N GLN A 132 -5.56 24.19 -2.20
CA GLN A 132 -5.79 25.63 -2.16
C GLN A 132 -6.21 26.16 -0.78
N ASP A 133 -6.94 25.37 0.02
CA ASP A 133 -7.42 25.78 1.35
C ASP A 133 -6.27 25.91 2.35
N LEU A 134 -5.28 25.01 2.26
CA LEU A 134 -4.08 25.02 3.10
C LEU A 134 -3.19 26.24 2.81
N LYS A 135 -3.11 26.68 1.55
CA LYS A 135 -2.26 27.82 1.15
C LYS A 135 -2.74 29.13 1.79
N ARG A 136 -4.05 29.29 2.01
CA ARG A 136 -4.63 30.47 2.69
C ARG A 136 -4.28 30.54 4.18
N GLN A 137 -4.21 29.39 4.86
CA GLN A 137 -3.84 29.30 6.28
C GLN A 137 -2.36 29.60 6.53
N PHE A 138 -1.46 29.17 5.64
CA PHE A 138 -0.03 29.49 5.77
C PHE A 138 0.31 30.94 5.42
N MET A 139 -0.50 31.60 4.57
CA MET A 139 -0.25 32.98 4.13
C MET A 139 -0.64 34.05 5.17
N THR A 140 -1.41 33.68 6.20
CA THR A 140 -1.81 34.54 7.33
C THR A 140 -0.89 34.40 8.56
N MET A 141 0.15 33.57 8.50
CA MET A 141 1.21 33.51 9.52
C MET A 141 2.39 34.45 9.18
N ARG A 142 2.10 35.74 8.97
CA ARG A 142 3.15 36.76 8.89
C ARG A 142 2.77 37.98 9.73
#